data_AF-A0A2R7KS17-F1
#
_entry.id   AF-A0A2R7KS17-F1
#
_cell.length_a   1.000
_cell.length_b   1.000
_cell.length_c   1.000
_cell.angle_alpha   90.00
_cell.angle_beta   90.00
_cell.angle_gamma   90.00
#
_symmetry.space_group_name_H-M   'P 1'
#
loop_
_entity.id
_entity.type
_entity.pdbx_description
1 polymer ?
#
loop_
_entity_poly.entity_id
_entity_poly.type
_entity_poly.pdbx_seq_one_letter_code
_entity_poly.pdbx_strand_id
1 'polypeptide(L)'
;MKKYQIILASSLIFTLLFYNESIGVNLAIFALLLTGLICYFFQDRFTERTHLILVVTSVLSCLAFAWYGDFASFLALSMSVLFLQFKTQDKKLKIVQIFPLVFLNAFTTLGRVFMFSQWLPERKIHNNFAKKLVAYFIIPAIFLIVFFTAYSFGSSHFSSLLTDYTLDIDIVEVVLIGILGFYISFSFWNYWVPEVCYEKNELLNNDFSNIAEIKNQQTFSFLDLDFERKSGEVTLVLLNFMLLVFIITYNYEQFFEVVKNPNLSADTHERVNSVIFSIIMAVGLILF
;
A
#
# COMPACT_ATOMS: atom_id res chain seq x y z
N MET A 1 4.23 -25.92 1.66
CA MET A 1 3.06 -26.33 2.48
C MET A 1 1.76 -26.09 1.72
N LYS A 2 0.68 -26.75 2.12
CA LYS A 2 -0.62 -26.68 1.47
C LYS A 2 -1.38 -25.43 1.92
N LYS A 3 -1.20 -24.32 1.19
CA LYS A 3 -1.80 -22.99 1.50
C LYS A 3 -3.30 -23.07 1.82
N TYR A 4 -4.04 -23.93 1.11
CA TYR A 4 -5.47 -24.14 1.31
C TYR A 4 -5.85 -24.63 2.72
N GLN A 5 -5.00 -25.40 3.41
CA GLN A 5 -5.28 -25.86 4.78
C GLN A 5 -5.21 -24.69 5.78
N ILE A 6 -4.27 -23.77 5.57
CA ILE A 6 -4.09 -22.60 6.41
C ILE A 6 -5.25 -21.63 6.20
N ILE A 7 -5.66 -21.40 4.95
CA ILE A 7 -6.82 -20.56 4.63
C ILE A 7 -8.08 -21.06 5.33
N LEU A 8 -8.36 -22.37 5.23
CA LEU A 8 -9.53 -22.97 5.88
C LEU A 8 -9.43 -22.93 7.41
N ALA A 9 -8.25 -23.20 7.98
CA ALA A 9 -8.05 -23.13 9.43
C ALA A 9 -8.23 -21.69 9.96
N SER A 10 -7.62 -20.70 9.32
CA SER A 10 -7.78 -19.28 9.68
C SER A 10 -9.22 -18.82 9.52
N SER A 11 -9.93 -19.26 8.47
CA SER A 11 -11.35 -18.95 8.27
C SER A 11 -12.24 -19.54 9.37
N LEU A 12 -11.96 -20.77 9.79
CA LEU A 12 -12.72 -21.44 10.86
C LEU A 12 -12.49 -20.74 12.20
N ILE A 13 -11.23 -20.43 12.51
CA ILE A 13 -10.86 -19.68 13.72
C ILE A 13 -11.53 -18.31 13.73
N PHE A 14 -11.54 -17.59 12.60
CA PHE A 14 -12.25 -16.32 12.49
C PHE A 14 -13.75 -16.50 12.77
N THR A 15 -14.38 -17.52 12.19
CA THR A 15 -15.81 -17.77 12.43
C THR A 15 -16.10 -18.04 13.90
N LEU A 16 -15.26 -18.83 14.57
CA LEU A 16 -15.40 -19.11 16.00
C LEU A 16 -15.18 -17.90 16.89
N LEU A 17 -14.26 -16.99 16.54
CA LEU A 17 -13.97 -15.81 17.35
C LEU A 17 -15.03 -14.72 17.26
N PHE A 18 -15.76 -14.64 16.14
CA PHE A 18 -16.68 -13.54 15.87
C PHE A 18 -18.16 -13.94 15.99
N TYR A 19 -18.47 -15.24 16.10
CA TYR A 19 -19.83 -15.70 16.29
C TYR A 19 -20.40 -15.22 17.62
N ASN A 20 -21.53 -14.50 17.59
CA ASN A 20 -22.20 -13.89 18.76
C ASN A 20 -21.33 -12.93 19.58
N GLU A 21 -20.23 -12.45 19.01
CA GLU A 21 -19.21 -11.73 19.76
C GLU A 21 -18.84 -10.39 19.12
N SER A 22 -18.37 -9.46 19.95
CA SER A 22 -18.02 -8.11 19.49
C SER A 22 -16.69 -8.08 18.72
N ILE A 23 -16.55 -7.13 17.78
CA ILE A 23 -15.39 -7.05 16.89
C ILE A 23 -14.08 -6.73 17.64
N GLY A 24 -14.13 -5.98 18.75
CA GLY A 24 -12.98 -5.35 19.40
C GLY A 24 -11.81 -6.30 19.72
N VAL A 25 -11.84 -6.95 20.89
CA VAL A 25 -10.73 -7.80 21.35
C VAL A 25 -10.51 -9.00 20.43
N ASN A 26 -11.57 -9.53 19.82
CA ASN A 26 -11.50 -10.69 18.94
C ASN A 26 -10.66 -10.43 17.69
N LEU A 27 -10.73 -9.23 17.12
CA LEU A 27 -9.89 -8.84 16.00
C LEU A 27 -8.42 -8.72 16.42
N ALA A 28 -8.12 -8.23 17.63
CA ALA A 28 -6.76 -8.22 18.17
C ALA A 28 -6.20 -9.64 18.37
N ILE A 29 -6.99 -10.56 18.93
CA ILE A 29 -6.59 -11.96 19.11
C ILE A 29 -6.35 -12.61 17.75
N PHE A 30 -7.24 -12.39 16.78
CA PHE A 30 -7.08 -12.92 15.43
C PHE A 30 -5.82 -12.40 14.74
N ALA A 31 -5.53 -11.10 14.86
CA ALA A 31 -4.32 -10.47 14.32
C ALA A 31 -3.04 -10.99 14.98
N LEU A 32 -3.06 -11.25 16.29
CA LEU A 32 -1.95 -11.86 17.01
C LEU A 32 -1.73 -13.30 16.54
N LEU A 33 -2.81 -14.06 16.33
CA LEU A 33 -2.74 -15.40 15.77
C LEU A 33 -2.16 -15.40 14.36
N LEU A 34 -2.59 -14.48 13.48
CA LEU A 34 -2.00 -14.33 12.14
C LEU A 34 -0.50 -13.99 12.20
N THR A 35 -0.11 -13.08 13.10
CA THR A 35 1.31 -12.75 13.35
C THR A 35 2.09 -13.99 13.78
N GLY A 36 1.56 -14.77 14.72
CA GLY A 36 2.16 -16.02 15.17
C GLY A 36 2.28 -17.07 14.07
N LEU A 37 1.25 -17.22 13.22
CA LEU A 37 1.30 -18.10 12.06
C LEU A 37 2.37 -17.65 11.05
N ILE A 38 2.50 -16.35 10.80
CA ILE A 38 3.56 -15.82 9.92
C ILE A 38 4.94 -16.17 10.50
N CYS A 39 5.16 -15.94 11.79
CA CYS A 39 6.41 -16.27 12.47
C CYS A 39 6.74 -17.76 12.39
N TYR A 40 5.74 -18.62 12.59
CA TYR A 40 5.91 -20.07 12.52
C TYR A 40 6.21 -20.56 11.09
N PHE A 41 5.45 -20.11 10.09
CA PHE A 41 5.60 -20.62 8.72
C PHE A 41 6.79 -20.05 7.97
N PHE A 42 7.26 -18.87 8.33
CA PHE A 42 8.34 -18.18 7.62
C PHE A 42 9.58 -17.98 8.49
N GLN A 43 9.81 -18.85 9.48
CA GLN A 43 10.93 -18.78 10.42
C GLN A 43 12.29 -18.54 9.73
N ASP A 44 12.52 -19.22 8.60
CA ASP A 44 13.76 -19.11 7.80
C ASP A 44 13.97 -17.72 7.17
N ARG A 45 12.92 -16.89 7.08
CA ARG A 45 12.98 -15.57 6.47
C ARG A 45 13.32 -14.46 7.47
N PHE A 46 13.28 -14.72 8.77
CA PHE A 46 13.52 -13.76 9.87
C PHE A 46 15.00 -13.47 10.15
N THR A 47 15.85 -13.43 9.13
CA THR A 47 17.28 -13.11 9.29
C THR A 47 17.53 -11.60 9.42
N GLU A 48 16.66 -10.77 8.86
CA GLU A 48 16.85 -9.30 8.85
C GLU A 48 16.20 -8.64 10.08
N ARG A 49 16.89 -7.65 10.66
CA ARG A 49 16.38 -6.86 11.82
C ARG A 49 15.04 -6.19 11.53
N THR A 50 14.79 -5.82 10.28
CA THR A 50 13.52 -5.22 9.84
C THR A 50 12.33 -6.15 10.08
N HIS A 51 12.49 -7.45 9.85
CA HIS A 51 11.41 -8.42 10.10
C HIS A 51 11.08 -8.52 11.59
N LEU A 52 12.09 -8.49 12.46
CA LEU A 52 11.87 -8.49 13.92
C LEU A 52 11.12 -7.23 14.38
N ILE A 53 11.52 -6.06 13.89
CA ILE A 53 10.83 -4.79 14.19
C ILE A 53 9.37 -4.85 13.75
N LEU A 54 9.08 -5.41 12.57
CA LEU A 54 7.71 -5.57 12.07
C LEU A 54 6.86 -6.51 12.94
N VAL A 55 7.44 -7.58 13.48
CA VAL A 55 6.74 -8.47 14.43
C VAL A 55 6.47 -7.76 15.76
N VAL A 56 7.47 -7.08 16.32
CA VAL A 56 7.29 -6.37 17.59
C VAL A 56 6.24 -5.28 17.45
N THR A 57 6.28 -4.52 16.37
CA THR A 57 5.28 -3.48 16.10
C THR A 57 3.90 -4.06 15.84
N SER A 58 3.74 -5.19 15.15
CA SER A 58 2.44 -5.83 14.97
C SER A 58 1.85 -6.34 16.29
N VAL A 59 2.67 -6.93 17.17
CA VAL A 59 2.25 -7.34 18.52
C VAL A 59 1.82 -6.14 19.36
N LEU A 60 2.61 -5.06 19.36
CA LEU A 60 2.27 -3.82 20.07
C LEU A 60 0.97 -3.20 19.54
N SER A 61 0.76 -3.20 18.22
CA SER A 61 -0.48 -2.71 17.62
C SER A 61 -1.69 -3.59 17.99
N CYS A 62 -1.51 -4.91 18.11
CA CYS A 62 -2.56 -5.80 18.62
C CYS A 62 -2.97 -5.45 20.05
N LEU A 63 -1.98 -5.23 20.94
CA LEU A 63 -2.24 -4.83 22.33
C LEU A 63 -2.89 -3.44 22.43
N ALA A 64 -2.44 -2.49 21.61
CA ALA A 64 -3.02 -1.16 21.57
C ALA A 64 -4.50 -1.20 21.13
N PHE A 65 -4.83 -1.95 20.09
CA PHE A 65 -6.23 -2.09 19.66
C PHE A 65 -7.11 -2.79 20.70
N ALA A 66 -6.58 -3.81 21.37
CA ALA A 66 -7.30 -4.48 22.47
C ALA A 66 -7.60 -3.54 23.64
N TRP A 67 -6.75 -2.52 23.87
CA TRP A 67 -6.92 -1.57 24.97
C TRP A 67 -7.79 -0.37 24.60
N TYR A 68 -7.55 0.26 23.45
CA TYR A 68 -8.20 1.52 23.06
C TYR A 68 -9.47 1.30 22.22
N GLY A 69 -9.53 0.28 21.38
CA GLY A 69 -10.68 -0.02 20.53
C GLY A 69 -11.08 1.08 19.54
N ASP A 70 -10.23 2.06 19.29
CA ASP A 70 -10.50 3.21 18.43
C ASP A 70 -10.07 2.98 16.98
N PHE A 71 -10.54 3.84 16.08
CA PHE A 71 -10.25 3.74 14.64
C PHE A 71 -8.75 3.88 14.32
N ALA A 72 -8.00 4.71 15.06
CA ALA A 72 -6.58 4.87 14.81
C ALA A 72 -5.80 3.59 15.20
N SER A 73 -6.15 2.98 16.33
CA SER A 73 -5.57 1.68 16.73
C SER A 73 -5.97 0.55 15.77
N PHE A 74 -7.19 0.57 15.22
CA PHE A 74 -7.61 -0.38 14.18
C PHE A 74 -6.73 -0.26 12.92
N LEU A 75 -6.47 0.97 12.47
CA LEU A 75 -5.60 1.23 11.32
C LEU A 75 -4.16 0.77 11.60
N ALA A 76 -3.64 1.05 12.79
CA ALA A 76 -2.31 0.62 13.20
C ALA A 76 -2.16 -0.91 13.19
N LEU A 77 -3.16 -1.62 13.74
CA LEU A 77 -3.22 -3.07 13.72
C LEU A 77 -3.29 -3.61 12.29
N SER A 78 -4.20 -3.10 11.48
CA SER A 78 -4.38 -3.56 10.10
C SER A 78 -3.12 -3.35 9.27
N MET A 79 -2.53 -2.16 9.34
CA MET A 79 -1.34 -1.80 8.56
C MET A 79 -0.10 -2.56 9.00
N SER A 80 0.13 -2.71 10.31
CA SER A 80 1.30 -3.44 10.83
C SER A 80 1.30 -4.92 10.42
N VAL A 81 0.13 -5.58 10.51
CA VAL A 81 -0.01 -6.99 10.12
C VAL A 81 0.12 -7.16 8.60
N LEU A 82 -0.47 -6.26 7.80
CA LEU A 82 -0.31 -6.26 6.34
C LEU A 82 1.15 -6.01 5.94
N PHE A 83 1.87 -5.10 6.60
CA PHE A 83 3.28 -4.82 6.33
C PHE A 83 4.14 -6.04 6.62
N LEU A 84 3.90 -6.70 7.75
CA LEU A 84 4.59 -7.93 8.13
C LEU A 84 4.35 -9.03 7.10
N GLN A 85 3.09 -9.26 6.70
CA GLN A 85 2.70 -10.24 5.69
C GLN A 85 3.40 -9.97 4.34
N PHE A 86 3.30 -8.74 3.84
CA PHE A 86 3.87 -8.33 2.56
C PHE A 86 5.38 -8.54 2.51
N LYS A 87 6.10 -8.00 3.51
CA LYS A 87 7.56 -8.11 3.57
C LYS A 87 8.03 -9.56 3.70
N THR A 88 7.23 -10.40 4.38
CA THR A 88 7.55 -11.83 4.57
C THR A 88 7.34 -12.64 3.29
N GLN A 89 6.31 -12.34 2.51
CA GLN A 89 6.03 -13.03 1.26
C GLN A 89 6.98 -12.61 0.13
N ASP A 90 7.24 -11.30 -0.02
CA ASP A 90 8.10 -10.74 -1.05
C ASP A 90 9.17 -9.81 -0.47
N LYS A 91 10.40 -10.34 -0.33
CA LYS A 91 11.53 -9.57 0.25
C LYS A 91 12.02 -8.42 -0.64
N LYS A 92 11.88 -8.58 -1.97
CA LYS A 92 12.48 -7.71 -2.99
C LYS A 92 11.74 -6.38 -3.19
N LEU A 93 10.43 -6.35 -2.87
CA LEU A 93 9.60 -5.18 -3.10
C LEU A 93 9.75 -4.17 -1.96
N LYS A 94 9.68 -2.89 -2.31
CA LYS A 94 9.66 -1.80 -1.32
C LYS A 94 8.32 -1.77 -0.61
N ILE A 95 8.35 -1.49 0.71
CA ILE A 95 7.15 -1.48 1.57
C ILE A 95 6.08 -0.49 1.06
N VAL A 96 6.48 0.62 0.42
CA VAL A 96 5.56 1.62 -0.13
C VAL A 96 4.56 1.03 -1.14
N GLN A 97 4.95 -0.02 -1.86
CA GLN A 97 4.07 -0.64 -2.84
C GLN A 97 2.87 -1.37 -2.22
N ILE A 98 2.85 -1.56 -0.90
CA ILE A 98 1.76 -2.28 -0.25
C ILE A 98 0.39 -1.60 -0.43
N PHE A 99 0.32 -0.28 -0.50
CA PHE A 99 -0.94 0.45 -0.65
C PHE A 99 -1.70 0.06 -1.94
N PRO A 100 -1.11 0.20 -3.14
CA PRO A 100 -1.80 -0.22 -4.36
C PRO A 100 -2.03 -1.73 -4.38
N LEU A 101 -1.12 -2.52 -3.82
CA LEU A 101 -1.24 -3.98 -3.80
C LEU A 101 -2.35 -4.50 -2.88
N VAL A 102 -2.58 -3.91 -1.72
CA VAL A 102 -3.68 -4.28 -0.83
C VAL A 102 -5.01 -3.99 -1.50
N PHE A 103 -5.13 -2.81 -2.13
CA PHE A 103 -6.33 -2.46 -2.88
C PHE A 103 -6.56 -3.45 -4.03
N LEU A 104 -5.53 -3.72 -4.84
CA LEU A 104 -5.62 -4.64 -5.96
C LEU A 104 -5.93 -6.08 -5.51
N ASN A 105 -5.33 -6.55 -4.42
CA ASN A 105 -5.61 -7.87 -3.87
C ASN A 105 -7.04 -7.99 -3.34
N ALA A 106 -7.63 -6.93 -2.77
CA ALA A 106 -9.02 -6.95 -2.34
C ALA A 106 -9.97 -7.22 -3.53
N PHE A 107 -9.79 -6.53 -4.65
CA PHE A 107 -10.64 -6.75 -5.84
C PHE A 107 -10.34 -8.08 -6.53
N THR A 108 -9.06 -8.42 -6.72
CA THR A 108 -8.69 -9.64 -7.44
C THR A 108 -9.03 -10.91 -6.66
N THR A 109 -9.10 -10.84 -5.33
CA THR A 109 -9.54 -11.97 -4.50
C THR A 109 -10.93 -12.45 -4.88
N LEU A 110 -11.87 -11.54 -5.17
CA LEU A 110 -13.24 -11.91 -5.57
C LEU A 110 -13.26 -12.79 -6.82
N GLY A 111 -12.39 -12.52 -7.81
CA GLY A 111 -12.27 -13.36 -9.00
C GLY A 111 -11.43 -14.63 -8.78
N ARG A 112 -10.35 -14.53 -8.01
CA ARG A 112 -9.38 -15.62 -7.82
C ARG A 112 -9.89 -16.75 -6.94
N VAL A 113 -10.86 -16.50 -6.08
CA VAL A 113 -11.55 -17.56 -5.33
C VAL A 113 -12.13 -18.62 -6.29
N PHE A 114 -12.69 -18.19 -7.42
CA PHE A 114 -13.26 -19.09 -8.43
C PHE A 114 -12.21 -19.80 -9.31
N MET A 115 -10.95 -19.36 -9.28
CA MET A 115 -9.85 -19.98 -10.04
C MET A 115 -9.23 -21.15 -9.27
N PHE A 116 -10.00 -22.22 -9.07
CA PHE A 116 -9.59 -23.37 -8.24
C PHE A 116 -8.26 -24.00 -8.64
N SER A 117 -7.91 -24.02 -9.93
CA SER A 117 -6.62 -24.54 -10.43
C SER A 117 -5.40 -23.78 -9.87
N GLN A 118 -5.55 -22.49 -9.55
CA GLN A 118 -4.43 -21.67 -9.09
C GLN A 118 -4.07 -21.88 -7.61
N TRP A 119 -5.02 -22.30 -6.78
CA TRP A 119 -4.82 -22.35 -5.32
C TRP A 119 -5.17 -23.70 -4.68
N LEU A 120 -6.03 -24.50 -5.33
CA LEU A 120 -6.26 -25.89 -4.97
C LEU A 120 -5.29 -26.76 -5.80
N PRO A 121 -4.48 -27.62 -5.17
CA PRO A 121 -3.63 -28.52 -5.95
C PRO A 121 -4.51 -29.43 -6.80
N GLU A 122 -4.16 -29.59 -8.08
CA GLU A 122 -4.74 -30.60 -8.96
C GLU A 122 -4.43 -31.98 -8.40
N ARG A 123 -5.31 -32.47 -7.53
CA ARG A 123 -5.32 -33.87 -7.17
C ARG A 123 -5.82 -34.60 -8.41
N LYS A 124 -4.94 -35.39 -9.04
CA LYS A 124 -5.38 -36.55 -9.81
C LYS A 124 -6.34 -37.30 -8.90
N ILE A 125 -7.64 -37.21 -9.19
CA ILE A 125 -8.69 -37.83 -8.38
C ILE A 125 -8.46 -39.33 -8.51
N HIS A 126 -7.67 -39.89 -7.61
CA HIS A 126 -7.70 -41.32 -7.42
C HIS A 126 -9.06 -41.59 -6.80
N ASN A 127 -9.93 -42.22 -7.59
CA ASN A 127 -11.31 -42.58 -7.28
C ASN A 127 -11.48 -43.20 -5.87
N ASN A 128 -10.39 -43.71 -5.29
CA ASN A 128 -10.30 -44.29 -3.96
C ASN A 128 -10.58 -43.32 -2.79
N PHE A 129 -10.19 -42.03 -2.83
CA PHE A 129 -10.44 -41.11 -1.70
C PHE A 129 -11.92 -40.69 -1.61
N ALA A 130 -12.53 -40.34 -2.74
CA ALA A 130 -13.96 -40.03 -2.81
C ALA A 130 -14.81 -41.25 -2.43
N LYS A 131 -14.46 -42.44 -2.94
CA LYS A 131 -15.11 -43.70 -2.54
C LYS A 131 -14.98 -43.97 -1.04
N LYS A 132 -13.80 -43.72 -0.45
CA LYS A 132 -13.59 -43.94 0.99
C LYS A 132 -14.41 -42.96 1.85
N LEU A 133 -14.49 -41.69 1.45
CA LEU A 133 -15.30 -40.68 2.15
C LEU A 133 -16.80 -40.98 2.05
N VAL A 134 -17.26 -41.38 0.86
CA VAL A 134 -18.66 -41.79 0.65
C VAL A 134 -18.98 -43.06 1.46
N ALA A 135 -18.14 -44.09 1.38
CA ALA A 135 -18.40 -45.39 2.01
C ALA A 135 -18.26 -45.37 3.53
N TYR A 136 -17.30 -44.64 4.10
CA TYR A 136 -17.06 -44.65 5.55
C TYR A 136 -17.79 -43.53 6.30
N PHE A 137 -18.18 -42.44 5.64
CA PHE A 137 -18.77 -41.29 6.33
C PHE A 137 -20.19 -40.98 5.84
N ILE A 138 -20.39 -40.80 4.53
CA ILE A 138 -21.70 -40.37 4.00
C ILE A 138 -22.75 -41.48 4.12
N ILE A 139 -22.44 -42.70 3.67
CA ILE A 139 -23.39 -43.82 3.74
C ILE A 139 -23.77 -44.12 5.20
N PRO A 140 -22.82 -44.31 6.14
CA PRO A 140 -23.17 -44.53 7.54
C PRO A 140 -23.95 -43.37 8.16
N ALA A 141 -23.60 -42.11 7.86
CA ALA A 141 -24.32 -40.95 8.38
C ALA A 141 -25.77 -40.89 7.89
N ILE A 142 -26.03 -41.18 6.61
CA ILE A 142 -27.40 -41.23 6.06
C ILE A 142 -28.20 -42.33 6.76
N PHE A 143 -27.63 -43.53 6.92
CA PHE A 143 -28.31 -44.60 7.66
C PHE A 143 -28.57 -44.19 9.10
N LEU A 144 -27.60 -43.59 9.78
CA LEU A 144 -27.75 -43.11 11.14
C LEU A 144 -28.88 -42.09 11.24
N ILE A 145 -28.94 -41.10 10.34
CA ILE A 145 -30.03 -40.12 10.29
C ILE A 145 -31.39 -40.80 10.09
N VAL A 146 -31.51 -41.71 9.11
CA VAL A 146 -32.77 -42.42 8.83
C VAL A 146 -33.22 -43.26 10.02
N PHE A 147 -32.32 -44.02 10.64
CA PHE A 147 -32.62 -44.81 11.83
C PHE A 147 -32.96 -43.90 13.02
N PHE A 148 -32.22 -42.83 13.23
CA PHE A 148 -32.42 -41.88 14.32
C PHE A 148 -33.80 -41.19 14.20
N THR A 149 -34.21 -40.81 12.99
CA THR A 149 -35.56 -40.28 12.72
C THR A 149 -36.64 -41.34 12.93
N ALA A 150 -36.44 -42.57 12.45
CA ALA A 150 -37.40 -43.66 12.66
C ALA A 150 -37.60 -43.98 14.15
N TYR A 151 -36.52 -44.01 14.94
CA TYR A 151 -36.58 -44.22 16.39
C TYR A 151 -37.16 -43.02 17.15
N SER A 152 -36.95 -41.80 16.66
CA SER A 152 -37.59 -40.60 17.18
C SER A 152 -39.12 -40.68 17.10
N PHE A 153 -39.68 -41.15 15.98
CA PHE A 153 -41.13 -41.39 15.87
C PHE A 153 -41.64 -42.53 16.76
N GLY A 154 -40.78 -43.51 17.07
CA GLY A 154 -41.13 -44.69 17.85
C GLY A 154 -41.02 -44.53 19.37
N SER A 155 -40.39 -43.47 19.88
CA SER A 155 -40.16 -43.28 21.32
C SER A 155 -40.20 -41.81 21.71
N SER A 156 -41.08 -41.46 22.67
CA SER A 156 -41.20 -40.10 23.21
C SER A 156 -39.91 -39.61 23.86
N HIS A 157 -39.13 -40.50 24.50
CA HIS A 157 -37.81 -40.18 25.06
C HIS A 157 -36.74 -39.91 24.00
N PHE A 158 -36.89 -40.48 22.79
CA PHE A 158 -35.96 -40.27 21.69
C PHE A 158 -36.38 -39.05 20.84
N SER A 159 -37.68 -38.78 20.77
CA SER A 159 -38.21 -37.53 20.24
C SER A 159 -37.80 -36.33 21.09
N SER A 160 -37.80 -36.41 22.42
CA SER A 160 -37.38 -35.30 23.28
C SER A 160 -35.93 -34.90 23.07
N LEU A 161 -35.04 -35.81 22.64
CA LEU A 161 -33.66 -35.48 22.25
C LEU A 161 -33.57 -34.59 20.99
N LEU A 162 -34.60 -34.58 20.14
CA LEU A 162 -34.70 -33.71 18.96
C LEU A 162 -35.48 -32.43 19.25
N THR A 163 -36.52 -32.51 20.07
CA THR A 163 -37.42 -31.39 20.34
C THR A 163 -36.88 -30.44 21.41
N ASP A 164 -36.18 -30.95 22.42
CA ASP A 164 -35.62 -30.13 23.52
C ASP A 164 -34.19 -29.63 23.20
N TYR A 165 -33.54 -30.15 22.16
CA TYR A 165 -32.24 -29.67 21.70
C TYR A 165 -32.44 -28.54 20.67
N THR A 166 -32.82 -27.37 21.17
CA THR A 166 -32.79 -26.13 20.39
C THR A 166 -31.32 -25.76 20.17
N LEU A 167 -30.78 -26.19 19.04
CA LEU A 167 -29.49 -25.73 18.54
C LEU A 167 -29.70 -24.26 18.13
N ASP A 168 -29.59 -23.35 19.11
CA ASP A 168 -29.76 -21.90 18.99
C ASP A 168 -28.55 -21.29 18.26
N ILE A 169 -28.34 -21.78 17.05
CA ILE A 169 -27.33 -21.27 16.13
C ILE A 169 -28.04 -20.48 15.06
N ASP A 170 -27.72 -19.19 14.98
CA ASP A 170 -28.12 -18.39 13.84
C ASP A 170 -27.29 -18.83 12.62
N ILE A 171 -27.91 -19.68 11.80
CA ILE A 171 -27.31 -20.21 10.58
C ILE A 171 -26.93 -19.06 9.62
N VAL A 172 -27.71 -17.99 9.60
CA VAL A 172 -27.45 -16.83 8.73
C VAL A 172 -26.20 -16.09 9.20
N GLU A 173 -26.07 -15.86 10.50
CA GLU A 173 -24.89 -15.24 11.09
C GLU A 173 -23.63 -16.06 10.84
N VAL A 174 -23.67 -17.37 11.12
CA VAL A 174 -22.52 -18.27 10.90
C VAL A 174 -22.09 -18.27 9.43
N VAL A 175 -23.04 -18.31 8.50
CA VAL A 175 -22.73 -18.28 7.06
C VAL A 175 -22.11 -16.94 6.67
N LEU A 176 -22.63 -15.81 7.15
CA LEU A 176 -22.13 -14.49 6.80
C LEU A 176 -20.72 -14.26 7.35
N ILE A 177 -20.48 -14.58 8.62
CA ILE A 177 -19.16 -14.52 9.25
C ILE A 177 -18.20 -15.51 8.57
N GLY A 178 -18.67 -16.70 8.22
CA GLY A 178 -17.89 -17.70 7.50
C GLY A 178 -17.40 -17.21 6.14
N ILE A 179 -18.28 -16.56 5.36
CA ILE A 179 -17.92 -15.96 4.08
C ILE A 179 -16.89 -14.83 4.27
N LEU A 180 -17.10 -13.96 5.26
CA LEU A 180 -16.16 -12.87 5.58
C LEU A 180 -14.79 -13.41 6.02
N GLY A 181 -14.78 -14.37 6.94
CA GLY A 181 -13.56 -15.01 7.44
C GLY A 181 -12.80 -15.73 6.34
N PHE A 182 -13.51 -16.37 5.41
CA PHE A 182 -12.93 -16.98 4.23
C PHE A 182 -12.32 -15.93 3.31
N TYR A 183 -13.04 -14.85 3.00
CA TYR A 183 -12.55 -13.76 2.17
C TYR A 183 -11.27 -13.13 2.73
N ILE A 184 -11.26 -12.79 4.03
CA ILE A 184 -10.10 -12.20 4.71
C ILE A 184 -8.92 -13.19 4.69
N SER A 185 -9.15 -14.44 5.11
CA SER A 185 -8.09 -15.46 5.17
C SER A 185 -7.53 -15.79 3.78
N PHE A 186 -8.38 -15.86 2.77
CA PHE A 186 -7.97 -16.11 1.39
C PHE A 186 -7.14 -14.95 0.86
N SER A 187 -7.61 -13.71 1.01
CA SER A 187 -6.87 -12.50 0.58
C SER A 187 -5.51 -12.40 1.28
N PHE A 188 -5.42 -12.86 2.53
CA PHE A 188 -4.19 -12.82 3.31
C PHE A 188 -3.17 -13.90 2.87
N TRP A 189 -3.58 -15.15 2.77
CA TRP A 189 -2.64 -16.23 2.48
C TRP A 189 -2.39 -16.45 0.98
N ASN A 190 -3.31 -16.02 0.13
CA ASN A 190 -3.21 -16.15 -1.32
C ASN A 190 -2.85 -14.82 -2.00
N TYR A 191 -1.90 -14.09 -1.45
CA TYR A 191 -1.45 -12.81 -2.00
C TYR A 191 -0.90 -12.96 -3.43
N TRP A 192 -1.22 -11.99 -4.29
CA TRP A 192 -0.72 -11.91 -5.65
C TRP A 192 -0.08 -10.55 -5.91
N VAL A 193 1.08 -10.59 -6.55
CA VAL A 193 1.82 -9.40 -6.97
C VAL A 193 1.84 -9.38 -8.50
N PRO A 194 1.31 -8.31 -9.14
CA PRO A 194 1.45 -8.11 -10.58
C PRO A 194 2.92 -7.92 -11.00
N GLU A 195 3.29 -8.38 -12.20
CA GLU A 195 4.65 -8.23 -12.74
C GLU A 195 5.10 -6.75 -12.84
N VAL A 196 4.16 -5.85 -13.13
CA VAL A 196 4.37 -4.39 -13.19
C VAL A 196 4.99 -3.84 -11.89
N CYS A 197 4.64 -4.42 -10.73
CA CYS A 197 5.19 -3.99 -9.44
C CYS A 197 6.70 -4.29 -9.33
N TYR A 198 7.16 -5.39 -9.93
CA TYR A 198 8.58 -5.72 -9.99
C TYR A 198 9.33 -4.82 -10.97
N GLU A 199 8.76 -4.55 -12.15
CA GLU A 199 9.37 -3.65 -13.15
C GLU A 199 9.53 -2.23 -12.61
N LYS A 200 8.50 -1.70 -11.94
CA LYS A 200 8.49 -0.34 -11.40
C LYS A 200 9.19 -0.25 -10.04
N ASN A 201 9.69 -1.35 -9.48
CA ASN A 201 10.38 -1.36 -8.19
C ASN A 201 11.68 -0.54 -8.23
N GLU A 202 12.38 -0.52 -9.36
CA GLU A 202 13.62 0.26 -9.51
C GLU A 202 13.38 1.77 -9.49
N LEU A 203 12.22 2.24 -9.95
CA LEU A 203 11.83 3.66 -9.87
C LEU A 203 11.63 4.14 -8.42
N LEU A 204 11.44 3.21 -7.49
CA LEU A 204 11.28 3.48 -6.05
C LEU A 204 12.60 3.36 -5.29
N ASN A 205 13.73 3.23 -5.99
CA ASN A 205 15.04 3.32 -5.35
C ASN A 205 15.37 4.77 -4.98
N ASN A 206 15.97 4.95 -3.81
CA ASN A 206 16.48 6.25 -3.38
C ASN A 206 17.70 6.70 -4.18
N ASP A 207 18.37 5.75 -4.85
CA ASP A 207 19.49 6.03 -5.73
C ASP A 207 18.93 6.39 -7.10
N PHE A 208 18.97 7.69 -7.42
CA PHE A 208 18.78 8.15 -8.78
C PHE A 208 19.92 7.56 -9.61
N SER A 209 19.64 6.49 -10.35
CA SER A 209 20.55 6.06 -11.40
C SER A 209 20.69 7.23 -12.38
N ASN A 210 21.93 7.55 -12.78
CA ASN A 210 22.30 8.61 -13.73
C ASN A 210 21.69 8.42 -15.15
N ILE A 211 20.56 7.72 -15.29
CA ILE A 211 19.79 7.57 -16.53
C ILE A 211 19.25 8.94 -16.97
N ALA A 212 19.08 9.88 -16.03
CA ALA A 212 18.79 11.27 -16.28
C ALA A 212 20.03 12.15 -16.05
N GLU A 213 21.22 11.74 -16.53
CA GLU A 213 22.15 12.75 -17.04
C GLU A 213 21.38 13.46 -18.17
N ILE A 214 20.70 14.55 -17.82
CA ILE A 214 20.20 15.53 -18.76
C ILE A 214 21.46 16.00 -19.47
N LYS A 215 21.82 15.32 -20.56
CA LYS A 215 22.76 15.85 -21.54
C LYS A 215 22.18 17.20 -21.86
N ASN A 216 22.85 18.24 -21.36
CA ASN A 216 22.49 19.62 -21.61
C ASN A 216 22.45 19.71 -23.15
N GLN A 217 21.25 19.76 -23.72
CA GLN A 217 21.07 19.74 -25.17
C GLN A 217 21.25 21.18 -25.63
N GLN A 218 22.14 21.39 -26.60
CA GLN A 218 22.40 22.70 -27.17
C GLN A 218 21.07 23.31 -27.66
N THR A 219 20.74 24.52 -27.20
CA THR A 219 19.55 25.25 -27.65
C THR A 219 19.65 25.55 -29.15
N PHE A 220 20.88 25.69 -29.65
CA PHE A 220 21.19 25.90 -31.06
C PHE A 220 22.25 24.90 -31.53
N SER A 221 21.98 24.19 -32.64
CA SER A 221 22.91 23.18 -33.19
C SER A 221 24.24 23.74 -33.72
N PHE A 222 24.42 25.07 -33.70
CA PHE A 222 25.62 25.74 -34.23
C PHE A 222 26.55 26.28 -33.13
N LEU A 223 26.10 26.35 -31.88
CA LEU A 223 26.91 26.85 -30.75
C LEU A 223 27.22 25.73 -29.78
N ASP A 224 28.51 25.58 -29.47
CA ASP A 224 28.94 24.70 -28.39
C ASP A 224 28.43 25.22 -27.05
N LEU A 225 28.06 24.30 -26.15
CA LEU A 225 27.42 24.62 -24.88
C LEU A 225 28.33 25.44 -23.96
N ASP A 226 29.64 25.20 -24.05
CA ASP A 226 30.66 26.00 -23.36
C ASP A 226 30.73 27.42 -23.91
N PHE A 227 30.46 27.61 -25.21
CA PHE A 227 30.41 28.93 -25.83
C PHE A 227 29.13 29.67 -25.45
N GLU A 228 27.96 29.01 -25.46
CA GLU A 228 26.68 29.57 -25.01
C GLU A 228 26.79 30.06 -23.55
N ARG A 229 27.35 29.22 -22.67
CA ARG A 229 27.59 29.58 -21.27
C ARG A 229 28.58 30.73 -21.11
N LYS A 230 29.70 30.71 -21.84
CA LYS A 230 30.70 31.79 -21.75
C LYS A 230 30.17 33.11 -22.31
N SER A 231 29.38 33.06 -23.37
CA SER A 231 28.71 34.24 -23.93
C SER A 231 27.72 34.86 -22.93
N GLY A 232 26.91 34.02 -22.25
CA GLY A 232 26.00 34.48 -21.20
C GLY A 232 26.74 35.14 -20.04
N GLU A 233 27.82 34.52 -19.54
CA GLU A 233 28.65 35.07 -18.45
C GLU A 233 29.27 36.42 -18.82
N VAL A 234 29.87 36.52 -20.02
CA VAL A 234 30.48 37.77 -20.49
C VAL A 234 29.44 38.88 -20.65
N THR A 235 28.26 38.55 -21.20
CA THR A 235 27.19 39.54 -21.40
C THR A 235 26.65 40.04 -20.07
N LEU A 236 26.49 39.17 -19.08
CA LEU A 236 26.03 39.53 -17.74
C LEU A 236 27.04 40.46 -17.04
N VAL A 237 28.33 40.16 -17.12
CA VAL A 237 29.40 41.01 -16.55
C VAL A 237 29.40 42.39 -17.22
N LEU A 238 29.30 42.44 -18.55
CA LEU A 238 29.31 43.69 -19.31
C LEU A 238 28.08 44.56 -18.98
N LEU A 239 26.91 43.94 -18.83
CA LEU A 239 25.67 44.64 -18.49
C LEU A 239 25.72 45.24 -17.09
N ASN A 240 26.25 44.48 -16.11
CA ASN A 240 26.45 44.99 -14.75
C ASN A 240 27.49 46.12 -14.69
N PHE A 241 28.59 46.01 -15.46
CA PHE A 241 29.58 47.07 -15.56
C PHE A 241 28.99 48.36 -16.14
N MET A 242 28.18 48.26 -17.20
CA MET A 242 27.47 49.40 -17.78
C MET A 242 26.52 50.04 -16.78
N LEU A 243 25.81 49.24 -15.98
CA LEU A 243 24.91 49.71 -14.93
C LEU A 243 25.67 50.48 -13.85
N LEU A 244 26.87 50.02 -13.48
CA LEU A 244 27.75 50.71 -12.52
C LEU A 244 28.18 52.08 -13.06
N VAL A 245 28.64 52.15 -14.32
CA VAL A 245 28.97 53.43 -14.98
C VAL A 245 27.77 54.37 -15.00
N PHE A 246 26.58 53.86 -15.34
CA PHE A 246 25.35 54.64 -15.34
C PHE A 246 25.02 55.21 -13.95
N ILE A 247 25.14 54.42 -12.88
CA ILE A 247 24.91 54.88 -11.51
C ILE A 247 25.89 56.00 -11.13
N ILE A 248 27.17 55.88 -11.50
CA ILE A 248 28.19 56.90 -11.20
C ILE A 248 27.87 58.19 -11.94
N THR A 249 27.66 58.14 -13.25
CA THR A 249 27.33 59.32 -14.06
C THR A 249 26.04 59.97 -13.57
N TYR A 250 25.02 59.17 -13.24
CA TYR A 250 23.76 59.66 -12.69
C TYR A 250 23.93 60.38 -11.35
N ASN A 251 24.70 59.81 -10.41
CA ASN A 251 24.99 60.49 -9.14
C ASN A 251 25.77 61.78 -9.38
N TYR A 252 26.66 61.80 -10.36
CA TYR A 252 27.40 63.01 -10.69
C TYR A 252 26.47 64.13 -11.21
N GLU A 253 25.64 63.83 -12.21
CA GLU A 253 24.66 64.77 -12.78
C GLU A 253 23.66 65.27 -11.72
N GLN A 254 23.15 64.39 -10.86
CA GLN A 254 22.12 64.74 -9.88
C GLN A 254 22.64 65.60 -8.72
N PHE A 255 23.89 65.41 -8.29
CA PHE A 255 24.45 66.07 -7.10
C PHE A 255 25.41 67.22 -7.43
N PHE A 256 26.04 67.25 -8.60
CA PHE A 256 27.09 68.21 -8.94
C PHE A 256 26.75 69.15 -10.10
N GLU A 257 25.81 68.80 -10.99
CA GLU A 257 25.31 69.73 -12.00
C GLU A 257 24.12 70.53 -11.46
N VAL A 258 24.21 71.87 -11.54
CA VAL A 258 23.15 72.78 -11.08
C VAL A 258 21.97 72.72 -12.05
N VAL A 259 20.94 71.97 -11.69
CA VAL A 259 19.72 71.81 -12.51
C VAL A 259 18.99 73.14 -12.67
N LYS A 260 19.08 73.74 -13.86
CA LYS A 260 18.09 74.68 -14.39
C LYS A 260 17.14 73.92 -15.29
N ASN A 261 16.03 73.35 -14.77
CA ASN A 261 14.82 73.10 -15.58
C ASN A 261 13.58 72.75 -14.72
N PRO A 262 12.36 73.12 -15.13
CA PRO A 262 11.17 73.16 -14.26
C PRO A 262 10.24 71.93 -14.35
N ASN A 263 10.58 70.87 -15.09
CA ASN A 263 9.70 69.71 -15.35
C ASN A 263 10.20 68.39 -14.74
N LEU A 264 10.41 68.38 -13.42
CA LEU A 264 10.90 67.23 -12.64
C LEU A 264 10.04 65.95 -12.76
N SER A 265 8.73 66.06 -13.07
CA SER A 265 7.86 64.88 -13.16
C SER A 265 8.00 64.08 -14.46
N ALA A 266 8.19 64.76 -15.61
CA ALA A 266 8.31 64.07 -16.90
C ALA A 266 9.63 63.30 -16.99
N ASP A 267 10.73 63.95 -16.58
CA ASP A 267 12.06 63.36 -16.56
C ASP A 267 12.15 62.16 -15.60
N THR A 268 11.44 62.18 -14.46
CA THR A 268 11.43 61.04 -13.52
C THR A 268 10.67 59.84 -14.08
N HIS A 269 9.56 60.05 -14.79
CA HIS A 269 8.82 58.97 -15.44
C HIS A 269 9.63 58.29 -16.57
N GLU A 270 10.32 59.07 -17.40
CA GLU A 270 11.16 58.52 -18.47
C GLU A 270 12.35 57.73 -17.92
N ARG A 271 12.96 58.20 -16.82
CA ARG A 271 14.05 57.51 -16.11
C ARG A 271 13.61 56.20 -15.47
N VAL A 272 12.46 56.18 -14.80
CA VAL A 272 11.91 54.94 -14.19
C VAL A 272 11.59 53.90 -15.26
N ASN A 273 11.04 54.32 -16.40
CA ASN A 273 10.73 53.42 -17.51
C ASN A 273 12.00 52.76 -18.09
N SER A 274 13.09 53.52 -18.21
CA SER A 274 14.39 53.00 -18.66
C SER A 274 14.98 51.95 -17.69
N VAL A 275 14.86 52.17 -16.37
CA VAL A 275 15.32 51.22 -15.35
C VAL A 275 14.49 49.94 -15.38
N ILE A 276 13.16 50.05 -15.48
CA ILE A 276 12.26 48.88 -15.57
C ILE A 276 12.58 48.05 -16.82
N PHE A 277 12.79 48.70 -17.96
CA PHE A 277 13.17 48.02 -19.20
C PHE A 277 14.50 47.27 -19.08
N SER A 278 15.50 47.88 -18.41
CA SER A 278 16.79 47.23 -18.12
C SER A 278 16.64 45.99 -17.25
N ILE A 279 15.78 46.03 -16.21
CA ILE A 279 15.52 44.88 -15.33
C ILE A 279 14.85 43.73 -16.09
N ILE A 280 13.87 44.02 -16.95
CA ILE A 280 13.19 43.00 -17.76
C ILE A 280 14.17 42.33 -18.73
N MET A 281 15.03 43.13 -19.39
CA MET A 281 16.08 42.60 -20.28
C MET A 281 17.10 41.73 -19.52
N ALA A 282 17.50 42.13 -18.32
CA ALA A 282 18.40 41.35 -17.48
C ALA A 282 17.78 40.02 -17.04
N VAL A 283 16.51 40.01 -16.65
CA VAL A 283 15.77 38.77 -16.30
C VAL A 283 15.63 37.85 -17.52
N GLY A 284 15.35 38.41 -18.70
CA GLY A 284 15.30 37.64 -19.96
C GLY A 284 16.63 36.97 -20.29
N LEU A 285 17.75 37.64 -19.99
CA LEU A 285 19.09 37.09 -20.20
C LEU A 285 19.49 36.02 -19.18
N ILE A 286 18.99 36.10 -17.93
CA ILE A 286 19.24 35.09 -16.89
C ILE A 286 18.43 33.81 -17.14
N LEU A 287 17.27 33.93 -17.78
CA LEU A 287 16.42 32.79 -18.16
C LEU A 287 16.93 32.04 -19.40
N PHE A 288 17.84 32.65 -20.16
CA PHE A 288 18.57 32.04 -21.26
C PHE A 288 19.76 31.22 -20.70
#